data_AF-A0AAU6JK25-F1
#
_entry.id   AF-A0AAU6JK25-F1
#
_cell.length_a   1.000
_cell.length_b   1.000
_cell.length_c   1.000
_cell.angle_alpha   90.00
_cell.angle_beta   90.00
_cell.angle_gamma   90.00
#
_symmetry.space_group_name_H-M   'P 1'
#
loop_
_entity.id
_entity.type
_entity.pdbx_description
1 polymer ?
#
loop_
_entity_poly.entity_id
_entity_poly.type
_entity_poly.pdbx_seq_one_letter_code
_entity_poly.pdbx_strand_id
1 'polypeptide(L)'
;MNDYRPPGAFRRETVQFIPDRFGKTGLFRSELGLEGYDSLPLVGWALVVTFEADELPRLTVEPVVDDRCMGPVPLGDLEEEVGPLTLLEIV
;
A
#
# COMPACT_ATOMS: atom_id res chain seq x y z
N MET A 1 28.50 11.63 -2.23
CA MET A 1 28.05 10.23 -2.06
C MET A 1 27.40 9.83 -3.37
N ASN A 2 27.96 8.84 -4.07
CA ASN A 2 27.33 8.27 -5.24
C ASN A 2 26.49 7.09 -4.77
N ASP A 3 25.17 7.22 -4.82
CA ASP A 3 24.24 6.10 -4.69
C ASP A 3 24.35 5.25 -5.96
N TYR A 4 25.36 4.38 -5.99
CA TYR A 4 25.45 3.35 -7.01
C TYR A 4 24.32 2.35 -6.76
N ARG A 5 23.28 2.37 -7.60
CA ARG A 5 22.27 1.32 -7.66
C ARG A 5 22.61 0.39 -8.82
N PRO A 6 22.70 -0.93 -8.59
CA PRO A 6 23.01 -1.87 -9.65
C PRO A 6 21.92 -1.82 -10.74
N PRO A 7 22.29 -1.89 -12.02
CA PRO A 7 21.32 -2.06 -13.11
C PRO A 7 20.56 -3.38 -12.90
N GLY A 8 19.23 -3.29 -12.86
CA GLY A 8 18.34 -4.44 -12.60
C GLY A 8 17.74 -4.51 -11.19
N ALA A 9 17.97 -3.51 -10.34
CA ALA A 9 17.32 -3.44 -9.04
C ALA A 9 15.81 -3.23 -9.16
N PHE A 10 15.03 -4.07 -8.48
CA PHE A 10 13.61 -3.84 -8.21
C PHE A 10 13.42 -2.41 -7.69
N ARG A 11 12.58 -1.62 -8.38
CA ARG A 11 12.23 -0.25 -7.96
C ARG A 11 10.72 -0.14 -7.88
N ARG A 12 10.24 0.44 -6.78
CA ARG A 12 8.84 0.76 -6.57
C ARG A 12 8.69 2.27 -6.43
N GLU A 13 7.78 2.86 -7.19
CA GLU A 13 7.38 4.26 -7.06
C GLU A 13 5.90 4.32 -6.75
N THR A 14 5.53 5.13 -5.75
CA THR A 14 4.14 5.24 -5.29
C THR A 14 3.68 6.68 -5.35
N VAL A 15 2.53 6.92 -5.98
CA VAL A 15 1.87 8.22 -6.04
C VAL A 15 0.50 8.11 -5.40
N GLN A 16 0.28 8.82 -4.30
CA GLN A 16 -0.99 8.81 -3.58
C GLN A 16 -1.94 9.91 -4.09
N PHE A 17 -3.19 9.53 -4.31
CA PHE A 17 -4.30 10.40 -4.67
C PHE A 17 -5.26 10.50 -3.47
N ILE A 18 -5.04 11.52 -2.66
CA ILE A 18 -5.88 11.90 -1.52
C ILE A 18 -6.59 13.21 -1.93
N PRO A 19 -7.93 13.35 -1.83
CA PRO A 19 -8.79 12.72 -0.82
C PRO A 19 -9.98 11.93 -1.37
N ASP A 20 -10.28 10.78 -0.77
CA ASP A 20 -11.66 10.29 -0.77
C ASP A 20 -12.50 11.21 0.13
N ARG A 21 -13.58 11.78 -0.42
CA ARG A 21 -14.49 12.68 0.31
C ARG A 21 -15.58 11.92 1.07
N PHE A 22 -15.69 10.63 0.80
CA PHE A 22 -16.64 9.74 1.43
C PHE A 22 -15.83 8.89 2.41
N GLY A 23 -16.05 9.07 3.70
CA GLY A 23 -15.39 8.29 4.73
C GLY A 23 -15.76 6.82 4.58
N LYS A 24 -14.92 6.05 3.90
CA LYS A 24 -15.06 4.61 3.72
C LYS A 24 -14.14 3.89 4.69
N THR A 25 -14.50 2.66 5.01
CA THR A 25 -13.69 1.78 5.85
C THR A 25 -13.38 0.52 5.08
N GLY A 26 -12.10 0.15 5.02
CA GLY A 26 -11.67 -1.15 4.53
C GLY A 26 -11.73 -2.15 5.67
N LEU A 27 -12.40 -3.28 5.45
CA LEU A 27 -12.37 -4.43 6.33
C LEU A 27 -11.29 -5.39 5.85
N PHE A 28 -10.38 -5.76 6.73
CA PHE A 28 -9.23 -6.60 6.41
C PHE A 28 -9.22 -7.86 7.26
N ARG A 29 -8.53 -8.88 6.77
CA ARG A 29 -8.13 -10.04 7.54
C ARG A 29 -6.61 -10.07 7.63
N SER A 30 -6.07 -9.95 8.84
CA SER A 30 -4.66 -10.24 9.09
C SER A 30 -4.41 -11.74 9.07
N GLU A 31 -3.50 -12.20 8.21
CA GLU A 31 -3.10 -13.60 8.17
C GLU A 31 -2.19 -13.98 9.35
N LEU A 32 -1.56 -12.99 9.98
CA LEU A 32 -0.70 -13.16 11.16
C LEU A 32 -1.44 -12.97 12.48
N GLY A 33 -2.74 -12.64 12.45
CA GLY A 33 -3.57 -12.43 13.63
C GLY A 33 -3.22 -11.16 14.42
N LEU A 34 -2.71 -10.12 13.76
CA LEU A 34 -2.41 -8.85 14.41
C LEU A 34 -3.70 -8.10 14.75
N GLU A 35 -3.91 -7.81 16.03
CA GLU A 35 -5.05 -7.03 16.49
C GLU A 35 -4.97 -5.56 16.05
N GLY A 36 -6.10 -4.98 15.68
CA GLY A 36 -6.20 -3.55 15.34
C GLY A 36 -6.10 -3.20 13.86
N TYR A 37 -5.85 -4.19 13.00
CA TYR A 37 -5.78 -4.03 11.55
C TYR A 37 -7.02 -4.56 10.80
N ASP A 38 -8.01 -5.10 11.51
CA ASP A 38 -9.21 -5.67 10.89
C ASP A 38 -10.12 -4.63 10.22
N SER A 39 -9.94 -3.35 10.55
CA SER A 39 -10.76 -2.25 10.05
C SER A 39 -9.94 -0.96 10.04
N LEU A 40 -9.66 -0.42 8.85
CA LEU A 40 -8.91 0.83 8.68
C LEU A 40 -9.67 1.83 7.81
N PRO A 41 -9.65 3.14 8.14
CA PRO A 41 -10.24 4.16 7.27
C PRO A 41 -9.53 4.19 5.92
N LEU A 42 -10.29 4.24 4.82
CA LEU A 42 -9.76 4.49 3.49
C LEU A 42 -9.78 5.99 3.22
N VAL A 43 -8.61 6.55 2.95
CA VAL A 43 -8.43 8.01 2.77
C VAL A 43 -8.08 8.38 1.33
N GLY A 44 -7.80 7.39 0.49
CA GLY A 44 -7.51 7.59 -0.92
C GLY A 44 -7.10 6.32 -1.64
N TRP A 45 -6.46 6.52 -2.78
CA TRP A 45 -5.91 5.46 -3.62
C TRP A 45 -4.48 5.82 -4.00
N ALA A 46 -3.65 4.82 -4.24
CA ALA A 46 -2.30 5.00 -4.73
C ALA A 46 -2.12 4.28 -6.07
N LEU A 47 -1.43 4.93 -7.00
CA LEU A 47 -0.85 4.24 -8.14
C LEU A 47 0.55 3.78 -7.75
N VAL A 48 0.77 2.48 -7.81
CA VAL A 48 2.06 1.86 -7.54
C VAL A 48 2.65 1.38 -8.85
N VAL A 49 3.86 1.84 -9.15
CA VAL A 49 4.62 1.48 -10.34
C VAL A 49 5.79 0.61 -9.91
N THR A 50 5.76 -0.65 -10.33
CA THR A 50 6.84 -1.61 -10.06
C THR A 50 7.68 -1.79 -11.31
N PHE A 51 8.99 -1.59 -11.19
CA PHE A 51 9.97 -1.78 -12.24
C PHE A 51 10.80 -3.03 -11.95
N GLU A 52 10.81 -3.97 -12.89
CA GLU A 52 11.64 -5.17 -12.88
C GLU A 52 12.56 -5.17 -14.10
N ALA A 53 13.72 -5.83 -13.98
CA ALA A 53 14.69 -5.88 -15.07
C ALA A 53 14.09 -6.62 -16.27
N ASP A 54 14.30 -6.08 -17.47
CA ASP A 54 13.87 -6.68 -18.74
C ASP A 54 12.35 -6.90 -18.89
N GLU A 55 11.54 -6.32 -18.00
CA GLU A 55 10.08 -6.34 -18.06
C GLU A 55 9.48 -4.93 -18.26
N LEU A 56 8.24 -4.88 -18.77
CA LEU A 56 7.47 -3.64 -18.75
C LEU A 56 7.07 -3.31 -17.31
N PRO A 57 7.06 -2.02 -16.91
CA PRO A 57 6.61 -1.62 -15.60
C PRO A 57 5.19 -2.10 -15.32
N ARG A 58 4.97 -2.69 -14.14
CA ARG A 58 3.64 -3.10 -13.68
C ARG A 58 2.98 -1.96 -12.94
N LEU A 59 1.71 -1.71 -13.24
CA LEU A 59 0.89 -0.68 -12.61
C LEU A 59 -0.19 -1.35 -11.78
N THR A 60 -0.20 -1.09 -10.48
CA THR A 60 -1.26 -1.51 -9.57
C THR A 60 -1.91 -0.28 -8.94
N VAL A 61 -3.21 -0.41 -8.64
CA VAL A 61 -3.94 0.61 -7.89
C VAL A 61 -4.30 -0.02 -6.56
N GLU A 62 -3.89 0.62 -5.47
CA GLU A 62 -4.03 0.11 -4.12
C GLU A 62 -4.77 1.13 -3.25
N PRO A 63 -5.56 0.69 -2.27
CA PRO A 63 -6.17 1.61 -1.33
C PRO A 63 -5.10 2.24 -0.43
N VAL A 64 -5.30 3.52 -0.07
CA VAL A 64 -4.53 4.19 0.98
C VAL A 64 -5.36 4.14 2.25
N VAL A 65 -4.80 3.52 3.28
CA VAL A 65 -5.41 3.36 4.60
C VAL A 65 -4.82 4.37 5.58
N ASP A 66 -5.60 4.82 6.55
CA ASP A 66 -5.11 5.67 7.64
C ASP A 66 -4.68 4.79 8.82
N ASP A 67 -3.39 4.46 8.87
CA ASP A 67 -2.80 3.71 9.98
C ASP A 67 -2.55 4.63 11.18
N ARG A 68 -2.80 4.13 12.40
CA ARG A 68 -2.68 4.95 13.62
C ARG A 68 -1.25 5.35 13.95
N CYS A 69 -0.25 4.61 13.46
CA CYS A 69 1.16 4.86 13.72
C CYS A 69 1.82 5.66 12.59
N MET A 70 1.48 5.33 11.34
CA MET A 70 2.13 5.87 10.14
C MET A 70 1.31 6.96 9.42
N GLY A 71 0.01 7.08 9.73
CA GLY A 71 -0.93 7.93 9.00
C GLY A 71 -1.34 7.32 7.65
N PRO A 72 -1.63 8.15 6.63
CA PRO A 72 -1.99 7.68 5.29
C PRO A 72 -0.87 6.87 4.62
N VAL A 73 -1.12 5.59 4.42
CA VAL A 73 -0.16 4.64 3.87
C VAL A 73 -0.82 3.75 2.81
N PRO A 74 -0.17 3.50 1.65
CA PRO A 74 -0.64 2.52 0.67
C PRO A 74 -0.70 1.12 1.31
N LEU A 75 -1.70 0.33 0.98
CA LEU A 75 -1.88 -0.99 1.59
C LEU A 75 -0.63 -1.88 1.45
N GLY A 76 0.00 -1.93 0.27
CA GLY A 76 1.21 -2.73 0.10
C GLY A 76 2.38 -2.29 0.99
N ASP A 77 2.51 -0.99 1.28
CA ASP A 77 3.54 -0.49 2.22
C ASP A 77 3.22 -0.94 3.65
N LEU A 78 1.94 -0.92 4.03
CA LEU A 78 1.51 -1.40 5.33
C LEU A 78 1.77 -2.91 5.48
N GLU A 79 1.49 -3.70 4.44
CA GLU A 79 1.73 -5.15 4.44
C GLU A 79 3.21 -5.53 4.59
N GLU A 80 4.14 -4.69 4.10
CA GLU A 80 5.57 -4.88 4.32
C GLU A 80 5.96 -4.75 5.81
N GLU A 81 5.23 -3.92 6.57
CA GLU A 81 5.49 -3.65 7.99
C GLU A 81 4.74 -4.61 8.93
N VAL A 82 3.47 -4.89 8.64
CA VAL A 82 2.57 -5.64 9.52
C VAL A 82 2.28 -7.07 9.02
N GLY A 83 2.77 -7.41 7.83
CA GLY A 83 2.49 -8.67 7.16
C GLY A 83 1.18 -8.67 6.36
N PRO A 84 0.83 -9.80 5.73
CA PRO A 84 -0.24 -9.86 4.72
C PRO A 84 -1.61 -9.46 5.26
N LEU A 85 -2.30 -8.59 4.52
CA LEU A 85 -3.64 -8.10 4.83
C LEU A 85 -4.57 -8.32 3.63
N THR A 86 -5.52 -9.26 3.77
CA THR A 86 -6.54 -9.45 2.73
C THR A 86 -7.66 -8.43 2.91
N LEU A 87 -7.84 -7.52 1.94
CA LEU A 87 -9.03 -6.66 1.87
C LEU A 87 -10.27 -7.52 1.56
N LEU A 88 -11.23 -7.52 2.47
CA LEU A 88 -12.48 -8.27 2.36
C LEU A 88 -13.60 -7.44 1.74
N GLU A 89 -13.77 -6.21 2.22
CA GLU A 89 -14.89 -5.34 1.88
C GLU A 89 -14.51 -3.87 2.06
N ILE A 90 -15.16 -3.00 1.29
CA ILE A 90 -15.14 -1.55 1.51
C ILE A 90 -16.58 -1.10 1.81
N VAL A 91 -16.78 -0.53 2.99
CA VAL A 91 -18.06 -0.01 3.49
C VAL A 91 -18.09 1.50 3.57
#